data_AF-A0A928FQC6-F1
#
_entry.id   AF-A0A928FQC6-F1
#
_cell.length_a   1.000
_cell.length_b   1.000
_cell.length_c   1.000
_cell.angle_alpha   90.00
_cell.angle_beta   90.00
_cell.angle_gamma   90.00
#
_symmetry.space_group_name_H-M   'P 1'
#
loop_
_entity.id
_entity.type
_entity.pdbx_description
1 polymer ?
#
loop_
_entity_poly.entity_id
_entity_poly.type
_entity_poly.pdbx_seq_one_letter_code
_entity_poly.pdbx_strand_id
1 'polypeptide(L)'
;MGLLECASGVSVWRGYDYYNEKKVKNLTETASGVFTADVIGTASEPYVVEVDVAHPRKSTCNCPHADGKRIVCKHMVATYFTAYPEEAVRFYREYLKAQEEAEQYEEKLYDRVQEYVGHMKKNELQQALLELLFDGPEWQFERFVRDHDLDE
;
A
#
# COMPACT_ATOMS: atom_id res chain seq x y z
N MET A 1 4.08 12.04 -16.86
CA MET A 1 3.60 11.34 -15.66
C MET A 1 2.44 10.47 -16.07
N GLY A 2 2.53 9.18 -15.81
CA GLY A 2 1.45 8.22 -16.04
C GLY A 2 0.28 8.42 -15.08
N LEU A 3 -0.84 7.76 -15.34
CA LEU A 3 -2.04 7.88 -14.51
C LEU A 3 -1.82 7.40 -13.07
N LEU A 4 -1.12 6.27 -12.91
CA LEU A 4 -0.83 5.70 -11.59
C LEU A 4 0.08 6.59 -10.75
N GLU A 5 1.06 7.27 -11.38
CA GLU A 5 1.96 8.21 -10.72
C GLU A 5 1.24 9.48 -10.23
N CYS A 6 0.12 9.83 -10.86
CA CYS A 6 -0.70 10.97 -10.46
C CYS A 6 -1.70 10.64 -9.32
N ALA A 7 -1.84 9.36 -8.97
CA ALA A 7 -2.72 8.88 -7.92
C ALA A 7 -1.93 8.64 -6.61
N SER A 8 -2.58 8.81 -5.46
CA SER A 8 -2.00 8.35 -4.20
C SER A 8 -1.97 6.83 -4.16
N GLY A 9 -1.00 6.22 -3.46
CA GLY A 9 -0.92 4.76 -3.32
C GLY A 9 -2.22 4.13 -2.81
N VAL A 10 -2.92 4.80 -1.88
CA VAL A 10 -4.25 4.40 -1.40
C VAL A 10 -5.30 4.40 -2.52
N SER A 11 -5.26 5.39 -3.41
CA SER A 11 -6.18 5.46 -4.56
C SER A 11 -5.85 4.40 -5.60
N VAL A 12 -4.56 4.11 -5.81
CA VAL A 12 -4.13 3.05 -6.74
C VAL A 12 -4.63 1.69 -6.25
N TRP A 13 -4.36 1.35 -4.99
CA TRP A 13 -4.78 0.07 -4.40
C TRP A 13 -6.31 -0.09 -4.42
N ARG A 14 -7.06 0.91 -3.95
CA ARG A 14 -8.54 0.86 -3.99
C ARG A 14 -9.07 0.81 -5.43
N GLY A 15 -8.35 1.37 -6.39
CA GLY A 15 -8.69 1.27 -7.80
C GLY A 15 -8.51 -0.15 -8.33
N TYR A 16 -7.43 -0.83 -7.92
CA TYR A 16 -7.21 -2.25 -8.20
C TYR A 16 -8.32 -3.12 -7.59
N ASP A 17 -8.75 -2.86 -6.35
CA ASP A 17 -9.87 -3.57 -5.72
C ASP A 17 -11.15 -3.44 -6.56
N TYR A 18 -11.48 -2.23 -7.02
CA TYR A 18 -12.68 -1.97 -7.84
C TYR A 18 -12.60 -2.65 -9.22
N TYR A 19 -11.41 -2.71 -9.80
CA TYR A 19 -11.14 -3.46 -11.02
C TYR A 19 -11.39 -4.97 -10.81
N ASN A 20 -10.82 -5.55 -9.74
CA ASN A 20 -10.98 -6.98 -9.41
C ASN A 20 -12.44 -7.35 -9.11
N GLU A 21 -13.16 -6.48 -8.41
CA GLU A 21 -14.58 -6.64 -8.11
C GLU A 21 -15.50 -6.36 -9.33
N LYS A 22 -14.92 -6.04 -10.50
CA LYS A 22 -15.63 -5.75 -11.76
C LYS A 22 -16.68 -4.64 -11.60
N LYS A 23 -16.34 -3.60 -10.82
CA LYS A 23 -17.23 -2.46 -10.53
C LYS A 23 -17.32 -1.43 -11.65
N VAL A 24 -16.42 -1.50 -12.62
CA VAL A 24 -16.46 -0.66 -13.83
C VAL A 24 -17.42 -1.28 -14.85
N LYS A 25 -18.38 -0.49 -15.33
CA LYS A 25 -19.40 -0.84 -16.32
C LYS A 25 -19.34 0.13 -17.50
N ASN A 26 -19.87 -0.29 -18.65
CA ASN A 26 -20.02 0.54 -19.84
C ASN A 26 -18.73 1.22 -20.32
N LEU A 27 -17.58 0.57 -20.15
CA LEU A 27 -16.29 1.10 -20.61
C LEU A 27 -16.33 1.31 -22.13
N THR A 28 -16.06 2.55 -22.56
CA THR A 28 -16.02 2.93 -23.97
C THR A 28 -14.80 3.80 -24.22
N GLU A 29 -14.08 3.54 -25.30
CA GLU A 29 -13.03 4.44 -25.79
C GLU A 29 -13.66 5.50 -26.70
N THR A 30 -13.62 6.77 -26.29
CA THR A 30 -14.24 7.88 -27.02
C THR A 30 -13.27 8.58 -27.97
N ALA A 31 -11.97 8.50 -27.66
CA ALA A 31 -10.86 8.89 -28.51
C ALA A 31 -9.64 8.05 -28.13
N SER A 32 -8.61 8.04 -28.97
CA SER A 32 -7.37 7.29 -28.70
C SER A 32 -6.82 7.59 -27.31
N GLY A 33 -6.88 6.62 -26.40
CA GLY A 33 -6.41 6.76 -25.02
C GLY A 33 -7.30 7.60 -24.10
N VAL A 34 -8.55 7.85 -24.50
CA VAL A 34 -9.58 8.51 -23.68
C VAL A 34 -10.75 7.56 -23.48
N PHE A 35 -11.03 7.25 -22.21
CA PHE A 35 -12.03 6.25 -21.83
C PHE A 35 -13.12 6.87 -20.97
N THR A 36 -14.36 6.50 -21.23
CA THR A 36 -15.50 6.79 -20.36
C THR A 36 -16.03 5.50 -19.75
N ALA A 37 -16.50 5.57 -18.51
CA ALA A 37 -17.11 4.43 -17.82
C ALA A 37 -18.03 4.86 -16.68
N ASP A 38 -18.92 3.94 -16.32
CA ASP A 38 -19.77 4.02 -15.12
C ASP A 38 -19.17 3.14 -14.03
N VAL A 39 -18.82 3.71 -12.88
CA VAL A 39 -18.17 2.99 -11.80
C VAL A 39 -19.08 2.88 -10.60
N ILE A 40 -19.47 1.64 -10.26
CA ILE A 40 -20.28 1.34 -9.08
C ILE A 40 -19.47 1.70 -7.83
N GLY A 41 -20.05 2.51 -6.96
CA GLY A 41 -19.42 2.95 -5.72
C GLY A 41 -20.39 2.95 -4.55
N THR A 42 -20.21 3.90 -3.63
CA THR A 42 -21.04 4.02 -2.41
C THR A 42 -22.33 4.81 -2.63
N ALA A 43 -22.43 5.56 -3.72
CA ALA A 43 -23.66 6.26 -4.09
C ALA A 43 -24.70 5.27 -4.66
N SER A 44 -25.96 5.67 -4.65
CA SER A 44 -27.05 4.88 -5.27
C SER A 44 -26.87 4.73 -6.77
N GLU A 45 -26.35 5.77 -7.42
CA GLU A 45 -26.04 5.79 -8.85
C GLU A 45 -24.54 5.60 -9.09
N PRO A 46 -24.14 4.94 -10.19
CA PRO A 46 -22.75 4.84 -10.60
C PRO A 46 -22.09 6.21 -10.80
N TYR A 47 -20.79 6.29 -10.51
CA TYR A 47 -19.99 7.48 -10.80
C TYR A 47 -19.60 7.50 -12.27
N VAL A 48 -19.78 8.64 -12.92
CA VAL A 48 -19.34 8.86 -14.31
C VAL A 48 -17.87 9.26 -14.27
N VAL A 49 -17.07 8.54 -15.04
CA VAL A 49 -15.62 8.69 -15.09
C VAL A 49 -15.18 8.90 -16.53
N GLU A 50 -14.29 9.87 -16.74
CA GLU A 50 -13.52 10.03 -17.97
C GLU A 50 -12.03 10.00 -17.62
N VAL A 51 -11.27 9.15 -18.30
CA VAL A 51 -9.83 8.99 -18.14
C VAL A 51 -9.14 9.41 -19.42
N ASP A 52 -8.28 10.42 -19.34
CA ASP A 52 -7.33 10.78 -20.40
C ASP A 52 -5.94 10.26 -20.01
N VAL A 53 -5.48 9.21 -20.69
CA VAL A 53 -4.20 8.54 -20.38
C VAL A 53 -3.00 9.45 -20.69
N ALA A 54 -3.11 10.27 -21.75
CA ALA A 54 -2.06 11.21 -22.15
C ALA A 54 -1.99 12.42 -21.21
N HIS A 55 -3.13 12.82 -20.64
CA HIS A 55 -3.24 13.93 -19.69
C HIS A 55 -4.00 13.52 -18.42
N PRO A 56 -3.42 12.70 -17.52
CA PRO A 56 -4.14 12.15 -16.37
C PRO A 56 -4.83 13.18 -15.47
N ARG A 57 -4.28 14.40 -15.37
CA ARG A 57 -4.86 15.51 -14.58
C ARG A 57 -6.06 16.20 -15.23
N LYS A 58 -6.35 15.92 -16.51
CA LYS A 58 -7.57 16.34 -17.20
C LYS A 58 -8.71 15.34 -17.04
N SER A 59 -8.40 14.11 -16.60
CA SER A 59 -9.41 13.10 -16.26
C SER A 59 -10.42 13.65 -15.27
N THR A 60 -11.69 13.25 -15.42
CA THR A 60 -12.79 13.73 -14.58
C THR A 60 -13.53 12.57 -13.91
N CYS A 61 -14.06 12.82 -12.72
CA CYS A 61 -14.92 11.87 -12.02
C CYS A 61 -15.85 12.65 -11.12
N ASN A 62 -17.15 12.39 -11.19
CA ASN A 62 -18.17 13.06 -10.37
C ASN A 62 -18.25 12.53 -8.91
N CYS A 63 -17.25 11.79 -8.43
CA CYS A 63 -17.25 11.31 -7.05
C CYS A 63 -16.85 12.44 -6.07
N PRO A 64 -17.35 12.44 -4.82
CA PRO A 64 -17.08 13.50 -3.85
C PRO A 64 -15.59 13.77 -3.58
N HIS A 65 -14.75 12.76 -3.79
CA HIS A 65 -13.31 12.89 -3.64
C HIS A 65 -12.69 13.79 -4.73
N ALA A 66 -13.07 13.61 -6.00
CA ALA A 66 -12.40 14.19 -7.17
C ALA A 66 -13.22 15.20 -7.96
N ASP A 67 -14.53 15.32 -7.70
CA ASP A 67 -15.39 16.23 -8.44
C ASP A 67 -14.88 17.68 -8.36
N GLY A 68 -14.77 18.33 -9.52
CA GLY A 68 -14.19 19.68 -9.67
C GLY A 68 -12.69 19.81 -9.33
N LYS A 69 -11.98 18.72 -9.03
CA LYS A 69 -10.55 18.75 -8.61
C LYS A 69 -9.65 18.07 -9.63
N ARG A 70 -8.41 18.54 -9.73
CA ARG A 70 -7.35 17.96 -10.59
C ARG A 70 -6.58 16.85 -9.87
N ILE A 71 -7.29 15.83 -9.38
CA ILE A 71 -6.72 14.66 -8.68
C ILE A 71 -7.16 13.36 -9.34
N VAL A 72 -6.32 12.33 -9.26
CA VAL A 72 -6.68 10.98 -9.73
C VAL A 72 -7.26 10.16 -8.57
N CYS A 73 -8.51 9.73 -8.71
CA CYS A 73 -9.21 8.93 -7.70
C CYS A 73 -9.20 7.43 -8.04
N LYS A 74 -9.64 6.61 -7.07
CA LYS A 74 -9.77 5.16 -7.24
C LYS A 74 -10.65 4.75 -8.44
N HIS A 75 -11.70 5.51 -8.78
CA HIS A 75 -12.59 5.15 -9.90
C HIS A 75 -11.89 5.35 -11.27
N MET A 76 -11.07 6.39 -11.39
CA MET A 76 -10.23 6.62 -12.57
C MET A 76 -9.19 5.51 -12.72
N VAL A 77 -8.54 5.13 -11.63
CA VAL A 77 -7.59 4.01 -11.63
C VAL A 77 -8.28 2.69 -12.03
N ALA A 78 -9.45 2.40 -11.46
CA ALA A 78 -10.22 1.21 -11.82
C ALA A 78 -10.59 1.19 -13.30
N THR A 79 -11.01 2.34 -13.85
CA THR A 79 -11.32 2.51 -15.27
C THR A 79 -10.08 2.28 -16.13
N TYR A 80 -8.94 2.85 -15.74
CA TYR A 80 -7.66 2.63 -16.40
C TYR A 80 -7.24 1.16 -16.42
N PHE A 81 -7.33 0.45 -15.28
CA PHE A 81 -7.04 -0.98 -15.21
C PHE A 81 -8.04 -1.84 -16.01
N THR A 82 -9.29 -1.40 -16.14
CA THR A 82 -10.27 -2.09 -16.99
C THR A 82 -9.94 -1.90 -18.47
N ALA A 83 -9.42 -0.73 -18.86
CA ALA A 83 -8.98 -0.44 -20.22
C ALA A 83 -7.63 -1.12 -20.57
N TYR A 84 -6.73 -1.23 -19.59
CA TYR A 84 -5.40 -1.86 -19.72
C TYR A 84 -5.19 -2.93 -18.64
N PRO A 85 -5.80 -4.12 -18.77
CA PRO A 85 -5.68 -5.20 -17.79
C PRO A 85 -4.23 -5.63 -17.50
N GLU A 86 -3.35 -5.54 -18.49
CA GLU A 86 -1.93 -5.84 -18.36
C GLU A 86 -1.21 -4.93 -17.35
N GLU A 87 -1.66 -3.67 -17.23
CA GLU A 87 -1.15 -2.72 -16.25
C GLU A 87 -1.57 -3.10 -14.83
N ALA A 88 -2.79 -3.63 -14.67
CA ALA A 88 -3.27 -4.14 -13.39
C ALA A 88 -2.48 -5.38 -12.94
N VAL A 89 -2.19 -6.29 -13.88
CA VAL A 89 -1.35 -7.46 -13.63
C VAL A 89 0.08 -7.05 -13.28
N ARG A 90 0.65 -6.08 -14.01
CA ARG A 90 1.99 -5.56 -13.71
C ARG A 90 2.05 -4.93 -12.33
N PHE A 91 1.08 -4.07 -12.01
CA PHE A 91 0.96 -3.44 -10.68
C PHE A 91 0.95 -4.48 -9.55
N TYR A 92 0.11 -5.52 -9.67
CA TYR A 92 0.01 -6.53 -8.61
C TYR A 92 1.28 -7.40 -8.51
N ARG A 93 1.91 -7.72 -9.65
CA ARG A 93 3.19 -8.44 -9.66
C ARG A 93 4.30 -7.65 -8.97
N GLU A 94 4.42 -6.36 -9.28
CA GLU A 94 5.39 -5.47 -8.64
C GLU A 94 5.15 -5.37 -7.12
N TYR A 95 3.87 -5.28 -6.71
CA TYR A 95 3.49 -5.32 -5.30
C TYR A 95 3.93 -6.61 -4.61
N LEU A 96 3.64 -7.78 -5.19
CA LEU A 96 4.07 -9.07 -4.63
C LEU A 96 5.58 -9.20 -4.52
N LYS A 97 6.32 -8.77 -5.56
CA LYS A 97 7.78 -8.77 -5.55
C LYS A 97 8.34 -7.90 -4.42
N ALA A 98 7.77 -6.71 -4.21
CA ALA A 98 8.21 -5.82 -3.14
C ALA A 98 7.91 -6.39 -1.74
N GLN A 99 6.80 -7.12 -1.57
CA GLN A 99 6.50 -7.84 -0.33
C GLN A 99 7.52 -8.95 -0.06
N GLU A 100 7.78 -9.81 -1.06
CA GLU A 100 8.77 -10.89 -0.94
C GLU A 100 10.18 -10.35 -0.64
N GLU A 101 10.60 -9.28 -1.32
CA GLU A 101 11.89 -8.63 -1.06
C GLU A 101 11.98 -8.06 0.36
N ALA A 102 10.89 -7.52 0.90
CA ALA A 102 10.83 -7.00 2.26
C ALA A 102 10.90 -8.13 3.30
N GLU A 103 10.16 -9.22 3.10
CA GLU A 103 10.21 -10.41 3.95
C GLU A 103 11.61 -11.02 3.97
N GLN A 104 12.23 -11.22 2.80
CA GLN A 104 13.61 -11.72 2.71
C GLN A 104 14.62 -10.78 3.35
N TYR A 105 14.39 -9.47 3.30
CA TYR A 105 15.26 -8.50 3.96
C TYR A 105 15.12 -8.57 5.49
N GLU A 106 13.90 -8.73 5.99
CA GLU A 106 13.60 -8.89 7.41
C GLU A 106 14.22 -10.18 7.96
N GLU A 107 14.07 -11.32 7.29
CA GLU A 107 14.71 -12.59 7.66
C GLU A 107 16.24 -12.45 7.75
N LYS A 108 16.86 -11.85 6.71
CA LYS A 108 18.31 -11.58 6.72
C LYS A 108 18.72 -10.64 7.85
N LEU A 109 17.86 -9.69 8.24
CA LEU A 109 18.14 -8.80 9.35
C LEU A 109 18.10 -9.58 10.68
N TYR A 110 17.12 -10.47 10.86
CA TYR A 110 17.06 -11.37 12.01
C TYR A 110 18.31 -12.22 12.13
N ASP A 111 18.74 -12.88 11.04
CA ASP A 111 19.95 -13.71 11.03
C ASP A 111 21.19 -12.89 11.42
N ARG A 112 21.33 -11.68 10.88
CA ARG A 112 22.47 -10.80 11.18
C ARG A 112 22.46 -10.32 12.63
N VAL A 113 21.29 -10.06 13.20
CA VAL A 113 21.16 -9.71 14.63
C VAL A 113 21.56 -10.90 15.50
N GLN A 114 21.10 -12.11 15.18
CA GLN A 114 21.47 -13.32 15.91
C GLN A 114 22.98 -13.59 15.83
N GLU A 115 23.57 -13.47 14.64
CA GLU A 115 25.01 -13.62 14.44
C GLU A 115 25.79 -12.57 15.25
N TYR A 116 25.38 -11.30 15.19
CA TYR A 116 26.04 -10.23 15.94
C TYR A 116 26.00 -10.48 17.45
N VAL A 117 24.80 -10.76 17.99
CA VAL A 117 24.60 -11.03 19.42
C VAL A 117 25.36 -12.29 19.85
N GLY A 118 25.40 -13.33 19.02
CA GLY A 118 26.15 -14.56 19.28
C GLY A 118 27.66 -14.37 19.41
N HIS A 119 28.22 -13.31 18.82
CA HIS A 119 29.64 -12.96 18.92
C HIS A 119 29.97 -12.00 20.07
N MET A 120 28.97 -11.47 20.78
CA MET A 120 29.18 -10.56 21.91
C MET A 120 29.75 -11.27 23.13
N LYS A 121 30.61 -10.58 23.88
CA LYS A 121 31.11 -11.06 25.17
C LYS A 121 30.01 -10.99 26.23
N LYS A 122 30.15 -11.78 27.30
CA LYS A 122 29.19 -11.79 28.41
C LYS A 122 28.89 -10.40 28.99
N ASN A 123 29.91 -9.56 29.19
CA ASN A 123 29.73 -8.20 29.71
C ASN A 123 28.98 -7.30 28.73
N GLU A 124 29.24 -7.43 27.43
CA GLU A 124 28.53 -6.69 26.38
C GLU A 124 27.05 -7.12 26.31
N LEU A 125 26.78 -8.43 26.43
CA LEU A 125 25.42 -8.97 26.49
C LEU A 125 24.66 -8.47 27.73
N GLN A 126 25.30 -8.47 28.90
CA GLN A 126 24.70 -7.96 30.13
C GLN A 126 24.38 -6.47 30.03
N GLN A 127 25.29 -5.67 29.47
CA GLN A 127 25.06 -4.24 29.27
C GLN A 127 23.91 -3.99 28.29
N ALA A 128 23.90 -4.66 27.13
CA ALA A 128 22.84 -4.51 26.14
C ALA A 128 21.47 -4.96 26.68
N LEU A 129 21.41 -6.02 27.49
CA LEU A 129 20.17 -6.45 28.15
C LEU A 129 19.65 -5.37 29.11
N LEU A 130 20.53 -4.79 29.94
CA LEU A 130 20.14 -3.73 30.86
C LEU A 130 19.65 -2.48 30.13
N GLU A 131 20.33 -2.07 29.05
CA GLU A 131 19.89 -0.96 28.19
C GLU A 131 18.50 -1.25 27.60
N LEU A 132 18.26 -2.45 27.06
CA LEU A 132 16.95 -2.83 26.53
C LEU A 132 15.85 -2.88 27.59
N LEU A 133 16.18 -3.22 28.84
CA LEU A 133 15.22 -3.28 29.94
C LEU A 133 14.90 -1.90 30.52
N PHE A 134 15.89 -1.02 30.64
CA PHE A 134 15.72 0.29 31.30
C PHE A 134 15.34 1.41 30.34
N ASP A 135 15.79 1.35 29.09
CA ASP A 135 15.46 2.35 28.06
C ASP A 135 14.31 1.90 27.14
N GLY A 136 13.83 0.66 27.32
CA GLY A 136 12.68 0.09 26.61
C GLY A 136 11.32 0.53 27.19
N PRO A 137 10.21 0.06 26.61
CA PRO A 137 8.88 0.28 27.16
C PRO A 137 8.70 -0.33 28.57
N GLU A 138 7.97 0.35 29.46
CA GLU A 138 7.75 -0.10 30.86
C GLU A 138 7.26 -1.55 30.96
N TRP A 139 6.35 -1.97 30.07
CA TRP A 139 5.81 -3.34 30.07
C TRP A 139 6.90 -4.41 29.88
N GLN A 140 8.00 -4.09 29.20
CA GLN A 140 9.11 -5.01 28.97
C GLN A 140 9.89 -5.24 30.27
N PHE A 141 10.13 -4.16 31.02
CA PHE A 141 10.76 -4.22 32.34
C PHE A 141 9.87 -4.96 33.35
N GLU A 142 8.60 -4.57 33.47
CA GLU A 142 7.64 -5.22 34.38
C GLU A 142 7.48 -6.71 34.08
N ARG A 143 7.42 -7.07 32.79
CA ARG A 143 7.40 -8.47 32.36
C ARG A 143 8.66 -9.20 32.81
N PHE A 144 9.84 -8.60 32.63
CA PHE A 144 11.09 -9.21 33.06
C PHE A 144 11.14 -9.41 34.58
N VAL A 145 10.70 -8.42 35.36
CA VAL A 145 10.61 -8.50 36.83
C VAL A 145 9.71 -9.67 37.25
N ARG A 146 8.50 -9.74 36.70
CA ARG A 146 7.53 -10.80 37.02
C ARG A 146 7.98 -12.18 36.56
N ASP A 147 8.51 -12.30 35.34
CA ASP A 147 8.91 -13.60 34.77
C ASP A 147 10.18 -14.16 35.49
N HIS A 148 10.86 -13.34 36.32
CA HIS A 148 12.04 -13.69 37.10
C HIS A 148 11.89 -13.50 38.62
N ASP A 149 10.67 -13.24 39.12
CA ASP A 149 10.34 -13.07 40.55
C ASP A 149 11.25 -12.04 41.27
N LEU A 150 11.43 -10.84 40.70
CA LEU A 150 12.34 -9.79 41.21
C LEU A 150 11.65 -8.71 42.08
N ASP A 151 10.36 -8.83 42.33
CA ASP A 151 9.53 -7.90 43.11
C ASP A 151 9.24 -8.37 44.56
N GLU A 152 9.93 -9.41 45.02
CA GLU A 152 9.95 -9.92 46.42
C GLU A 152 11.08 -9.30 47.28
#